data_AF-A0A3P1V739-F1
#
_entry.id   AF-A0A3P1V739-F1
#
_cell.length_a   1.000
_cell.length_b   1.000
_cell.length_c   1.000
_cell.angle_alpha   90.00
_cell.angle_beta   90.00
_cell.angle_gamma   90.00
#
_symmetry.space_group_name_H-M   'P 1'
#
loop_
_entity.id
_entity.type
_entity.pdbx_description
1 polymer ?
#
loop_
_entity_poly.entity_id
_entity_poly.type
_entity_poly.pdbx_seq_one_letter_code
_entity_poly.pdbx_strand_id
1 'polypeptide(L)'
;MTRMTTTARATRSALAVITMASAALALSACNSLGGGDSSAASTSASASAEAEGTATTGGNGNGVRSKPSSDATTPAADKSPKASASASTGGLAEPATPPEGYQTATAEQAGITFALPTDWHIYSTLDNAEITEIAARLEADIATVSSSARLQDLLAIADSRDGNGLLEHATCVSITIPLGVVDEEMMSRNVTEDGGTVEKYSTVETANGTGSYIIYTDAAYESTVKTADLYLPNPSGGMAFIQLSTSTTERTQQLVDTVAATLR
;
A
#
# COMPACT_ATOMS: atom_id res chain seq x y z
N MET A 1 14.01 -35.79 49.88
CA MET A 1 14.08 -34.38 49.45
C MET A 1 14.78 -34.34 48.11
N THR A 2 14.03 -34.29 47.00
CA THR A 2 14.59 -34.19 45.65
C THR A 2 13.96 -32.96 45.01
N ARG A 3 14.70 -31.85 45.00
CA ARG A 3 14.30 -30.64 44.28
C ARG A 3 14.59 -30.86 42.80
N MET A 4 13.55 -31.05 41.99
CA MET A 4 13.63 -30.85 40.55
C MET A 4 13.82 -29.37 40.28
N THR A 5 15.04 -28.97 39.95
CA THR A 5 15.30 -27.69 39.28
C THR A 5 14.78 -27.81 37.86
N THR A 6 13.56 -27.31 37.65
CA THR A 6 13.05 -27.00 36.31
C THR A 6 13.86 -25.82 35.79
N THR A 7 14.84 -26.09 34.93
CA THR A 7 15.50 -25.08 34.13
C THR A 7 14.44 -24.51 33.19
N ALA A 8 13.83 -23.39 33.58
CA ALA A 8 13.07 -22.55 32.66
C ALA A 8 14.04 -22.12 31.55
N ARG A 9 13.91 -22.76 30.38
CA ARG A 9 14.53 -22.25 29.15
C ARG A 9 13.82 -20.93 28.90
N ALA A 10 14.50 -19.83 29.22
CA ALA A 10 14.08 -18.50 28.82
C ALA A 10 13.86 -18.53 27.30
N THR A 11 12.59 -18.51 26.89
CA THR A 11 12.20 -18.29 25.51
C THR A 11 12.83 -16.96 25.12
N ARG A 12 13.72 -16.98 24.13
CA ARG A 12 14.29 -15.76 23.55
C ARG A 12 13.10 -14.94 23.06
N SER A 13 12.81 -13.81 23.72
CA SER A 13 11.85 -12.83 23.19
C SER A 13 12.27 -12.51 21.77
N ALA A 14 11.43 -12.89 20.79
CA ALA A 14 11.54 -12.37 19.45
C ALA A 14 11.28 -10.86 19.55
N LEU A 15 12.34 -10.08 19.37
CA LEU A 15 12.28 -8.63 19.41
C LEU A 15 11.56 -8.18 18.12
N ALA A 16 10.23 -8.04 18.18
CA ALA A 16 9.45 -7.52 17.06
C ALA A 16 9.59 -5.99 17.03
N VAL A 17 10.72 -5.50 16.50
CA VAL A 17 10.88 -4.08 16.19
C VAL A 17 9.94 -3.79 15.03
N ILE A 18 8.83 -3.06 15.28
CA ILE A 18 7.90 -2.71 14.20
C ILE A 18 8.65 -1.97 13.08
N THR A 19 8.78 -2.61 11.93
CA THR A 19 9.10 -2.02 10.63
C THR A 19 7.90 -1.20 10.18
N MET A 20 7.88 0.05 10.64
CA MET A 20 6.83 0.99 10.31
C MET A 20 7.04 1.45 8.87
N ALA A 21 6.01 1.30 8.04
CA ALA A 21 6.08 1.54 6.60
C ALA A 21 6.83 2.83 6.23
N SER A 22 7.90 2.67 5.46
CA SER A 22 8.47 3.77 4.70
C SER A 22 7.46 4.14 3.62
N ALA A 23 6.68 5.20 3.82
CA ALA A 23 5.85 5.79 2.77
C ALA A 23 6.73 6.50 1.71
N ALA A 24 7.78 5.83 1.24
CA ALA A 24 8.63 6.25 0.13
C ALA A 24 7.82 6.13 -1.16
N LEU A 25 6.82 7.00 -1.30
CA LEU A 25 6.22 7.31 -2.58
C LEU A 25 7.34 7.94 -3.40
N ALA A 26 7.92 7.17 -4.32
CA ALA A 26 8.81 7.71 -5.33
C ALA A 26 8.00 8.64 -6.26
N LEU A 27 7.73 9.86 -5.81
CA LEU A 27 7.19 10.97 -6.61
C LEU A 27 8.22 11.52 -7.61
N SER A 28 9.34 10.84 -7.79
CA SER A 28 10.38 11.20 -8.76
C SER A 28 10.03 10.75 -10.18
N ALA A 29 8.89 11.20 -10.71
CA ALA A 29 8.56 11.01 -12.12
C ALA A 29 7.64 12.09 -12.72
N CYS A 30 7.73 13.35 -12.29
CA CYS A 30 7.14 14.48 -13.04
C CYS A 30 7.94 15.78 -12.82
N ASN A 31 9.18 15.86 -13.35
CA ASN A 31 9.80 17.17 -13.61
C ASN A 31 10.64 17.23 -14.89
N SER A 32 10.38 16.36 -15.87
CA SER A 32 10.99 16.46 -17.19
C SER A 32 9.95 16.93 -18.20
N LEU A 33 9.61 18.22 -18.16
CA LEU A 33 8.95 18.93 -19.26
C LEU A 33 9.24 20.43 -19.11
N GLY A 34 10.27 20.89 -19.83
CA GLY A 34 10.38 22.26 -20.31
C GLY A 34 11.41 23.17 -19.62
N GLY A 35 12.50 23.50 -20.35
CA GLY A 35 13.12 24.82 -20.24
C GLY A 35 14.65 24.89 -20.25
N GLY A 36 15.25 24.88 -21.45
CA GLY A 36 16.15 25.94 -21.92
C GLY A 36 17.44 26.31 -21.15
N ASP A 37 18.54 25.80 -21.69
CA ASP A 37 19.75 26.52 -22.13
C ASP A 37 20.83 27.06 -21.16
N SER A 38 22.07 26.78 -21.60
CA SER A 38 23.33 27.52 -21.45
C SER A 38 24.30 27.26 -20.28
N SER A 39 25.33 26.47 -20.65
CA SER A 39 26.79 26.77 -20.57
C SER A 39 27.49 26.78 -19.21
N ALA A 40 28.76 26.39 -19.03
CA ALA A 40 29.78 25.60 -19.73
C ALA A 40 31.03 25.62 -18.80
N ALA A 41 31.79 24.52 -18.72
CA ALA A 41 33.27 24.44 -18.58
C ALA A 41 33.69 23.08 -17.95
N SER A 42 34.27 22.15 -18.73
CA SER A 42 35.72 21.85 -18.84
C SER A 42 36.25 21.08 -17.60
N THR A 43 36.86 19.88 -17.66
CA THR A 43 37.94 19.40 -18.55
C THR A 43 38.10 17.85 -18.54
N SER A 44 38.19 17.26 -19.75
CA SER A 44 39.07 16.18 -20.27
C SER A 44 39.44 14.91 -19.46
N ALA A 45 39.19 13.72 -20.07
CA ALA A 45 40.24 12.80 -20.56
C ALA A 45 39.69 11.72 -21.53
N SER A 46 40.43 11.48 -22.62
CA SER A 46 40.24 10.58 -23.80
C SER A 46 40.20 9.07 -23.46
N ALA A 47 39.85 8.09 -24.33
CA ALA A 47 40.07 7.99 -25.78
C ALA A 47 39.21 6.90 -26.48
N SER A 48 38.88 7.20 -27.74
CA SER A 48 38.87 6.41 -28.98
C SER A 48 38.24 5.00 -29.07
N ALA A 49 37.21 4.90 -29.93
CA ALA A 49 37.24 4.04 -31.13
C ALA A 49 36.25 4.56 -32.18
N GLU A 50 36.76 4.85 -33.38
CA GLU A 50 35.98 5.18 -34.58
C GLU A 50 35.74 3.93 -35.42
N ALA A 51 34.60 3.85 -36.10
CA ALA A 51 34.52 3.37 -37.47
C ALA A 51 33.25 3.92 -38.15
N GLU A 52 33.49 4.51 -39.32
CA GLU A 52 32.59 5.29 -40.16
C GLU A 52 31.48 4.51 -40.89
N GLY A 53 30.52 5.25 -41.45
CA GLY A 53 29.80 4.82 -42.65
C GLY A 53 28.50 5.57 -43.00
N THR A 54 28.63 6.86 -43.36
CA THR A 54 28.00 7.56 -44.51
C THR A 54 26.49 7.35 -44.81
N ALA A 55 25.67 8.42 -44.65
CA ALA A 55 25.12 9.30 -45.73
C ALA A 55 23.97 8.66 -46.56
N THR A 56 22.90 9.29 -47.04
CA THR A 56 22.25 10.62 -47.00
C THR A 56 20.87 10.45 -47.66
N THR A 57 19.89 11.21 -47.20
CA THR A 57 18.72 11.83 -47.87
C THR A 57 18.34 11.49 -49.33
N GLY A 58 17.03 11.30 -49.54
CA GLY A 58 16.26 11.59 -50.77
C GLY A 58 14.90 10.86 -50.72
N GLY A 59 13.72 11.38 -51.03
CA GLY A 59 13.26 12.62 -51.65
C GLY A 59 11.95 12.34 -52.40
N ASN A 60 10.92 13.16 -52.16
CA ASN A 60 9.75 13.49 -53.01
C ASN A 60 8.73 12.45 -53.51
N GLY A 61 7.43 12.82 -53.39
CA GLY A 61 6.61 13.09 -54.59
C GLY A 61 5.22 12.46 -54.71
N ASN A 62 4.19 13.29 -54.43
CA ASN A 62 2.77 13.27 -54.82
C ASN A 62 2.26 12.35 -55.97
N GLY A 63 1.00 11.88 -55.82
CA GLY A 63 0.14 11.47 -56.93
C GLY A 63 -1.34 11.32 -56.53
N VAL A 64 -2.21 12.17 -57.08
CA VAL A 64 -3.66 12.26 -56.84
C VAL A 64 -4.45 11.51 -57.94
N ARG A 65 -5.68 11.07 -57.57
CA ARG A 65 -6.91 10.88 -58.39
C ARG A 65 -7.24 9.49 -58.93
N SER A 66 -8.33 8.88 -58.43
CA SER A 66 -9.68 8.88 -59.04
C SER A 66 -10.56 7.72 -58.52
N LYS A 67 -11.80 8.03 -58.13
CA LYS A 67 -12.97 7.15 -57.94
C LYS A 67 -13.73 7.05 -59.29
N PRO A 68 -14.63 6.06 -59.60
CA PRO A 68 -15.84 5.77 -58.81
C PRO A 68 -16.50 4.36 -58.87
N SER A 69 -17.37 4.17 -57.87
CA SER A 69 -18.69 3.47 -57.79
C SER A 69 -18.93 2.06 -58.37
N SER A 70 -19.46 1.18 -57.52
CA SER A 70 -20.59 0.29 -57.85
C SER A 70 -21.31 -0.15 -56.57
N ASP A 71 -22.63 0.08 -56.53
CA ASP A 71 -23.61 -0.24 -55.48
C ASP A 71 -23.89 -1.74 -55.30
N ALA A 72 -24.24 -2.15 -54.07
CA ALA A 72 -25.23 -3.21 -53.79
C ALA A 72 -25.70 -3.24 -52.30
N THR A 73 -26.83 -2.56 -52.05
CA THR A 73 -28.04 -2.92 -51.26
C THR A 73 -27.99 -3.87 -50.03
N THR A 74 -28.15 -3.27 -48.83
CA THR A 74 -29.07 -3.49 -47.64
C THR A 74 -29.72 -4.87 -47.32
N PRO A 75 -30.44 -5.07 -46.17
CA PRO A 75 -30.35 -4.60 -44.75
C PRO A 75 -30.55 -5.72 -43.67
N ALA A 76 -30.07 -5.58 -42.41
CA ALA A 76 -30.71 -6.22 -41.24
C ALA A 76 -30.26 -5.71 -39.84
N ALA A 77 -31.25 -5.22 -39.09
CA ALA A 77 -31.52 -5.40 -37.67
C ALA A 77 -30.51 -4.93 -36.59
N ASP A 78 -30.75 -3.69 -36.18
CA ASP A 78 -30.81 -3.19 -34.80
C ASP A 78 -31.19 -4.25 -33.72
N LYS A 79 -30.36 -4.33 -32.66
CA LYS A 79 -30.72 -4.57 -31.25
C LYS A 79 -29.46 -4.79 -30.41
N SER A 80 -28.95 -3.72 -29.81
CA SER A 80 -28.07 -3.78 -28.64
C SER A 80 -28.83 -4.28 -27.41
N PRO A 81 -28.27 -5.20 -26.61
CA PRO A 81 -28.62 -5.30 -25.20
C PRO A 81 -27.66 -4.43 -24.39
N LYS A 82 -28.17 -3.25 -24.01
CA LYS A 82 -27.64 -2.37 -22.98
C LYS A 82 -27.60 -3.16 -21.66
N ALA A 83 -26.43 -3.65 -21.26
CA ALA A 83 -26.22 -4.12 -19.90
C ALA A 83 -26.35 -2.90 -18.98
N SER A 84 -27.48 -2.86 -18.26
CA SER A 84 -27.80 -1.80 -17.32
C SER A 84 -26.85 -1.91 -16.14
N ALA A 85 -25.80 -1.08 -16.14
CA ALA A 85 -25.08 -0.74 -14.92
C ALA A 85 -26.10 -0.06 -13.99
N SER A 86 -26.51 -0.75 -12.93
CA SER A 86 -27.16 -0.08 -11.81
C SER A 86 -26.12 0.80 -11.15
N ALA A 87 -26.10 2.07 -11.53
CA ALA A 87 -25.51 3.12 -10.74
C ALA A 87 -26.33 3.23 -9.45
N SER A 88 -25.82 2.66 -8.37
CA SER A 88 -26.30 2.97 -7.02
C SER A 88 -26.07 4.46 -6.77
N THR A 89 -27.17 5.19 -6.77
CA THR A 89 -27.22 6.62 -6.48
C THR A 89 -26.72 6.83 -5.06
N GLY A 90 -25.73 7.71 -4.89
CA GLY A 90 -25.07 7.99 -3.63
C GLY A 90 -26.05 8.33 -2.50
N GLY A 91 -26.17 7.39 -1.57
CA GLY A 91 -26.20 7.69 -0.15
C GLY A 91 -24.87 7.21 0.41
N LEU A 92 -24.24 8.01 1.28
CA LEU A 92 -23.19 7.49 2.16
C LEU A 92 -23.75 6.22 2.79
N ALA A 93 -23.12 5.07 2.54
CA ALA A 93 -23.56 3.81 3.11
C ALA A 93 -23.68 3.98 4.63
N GLU A 94 -24.80 3.56 5.20
CA GLU A 94 -25.03 3.58 6.65
C GLU A 94 -23.78 3.00 7.36
N PRO A 95 -23.34 3.57 8.50
CA PRO A 95 -22.12 3.10 9.16
C PRO A 95 -22.18 1.59 9.36
N ALA A 96 -21.24 0.85 8.78
CA ALA A 96 -21.16 -0.58 9.04
C ALA A 96 -20.84 -0.74 10.53
N THR A 97 -21.78 -1.32 11.28
CA THR A 97 -21.49 -1.68 12.67
C THR A 97 -20.33 -2.67 12.65
N PRO A 98 -19.29 -2.49 13.48
CA PRO A 98 -18.20 -3.45 13.57
C PRO A 98 -18.75 -4.88 13.79
N PRO A 99 -18.19 -5.89 13.10
CA PRO A 99 -18.54 -7.27 13.37
C PRO A 99 -18.30 -7.65 14.84
N GLU A 100 -18.92 -8.74 15.28
CA GLU A 100 -18.66 -9.27 16.62
C GLU A 100 -17.16 -9.55 16.81
N GLY A 101 -16.60 -9.14 17.96
CA GLY A 101 -15.17 -9.23 18.25
C GLY A 101 -14.31 -8.14 17.63
N TYR A 102 -14.92 -7.14 16.96
CA TYR A 102 -14.24 -5.97 16.42
C TYR A 102 -14.78 -4.66 17.03
N GLN A 103 -13.93 -3.65 17.08
CA GLN A 103 -14.19 -2.29 17.51
C GLN A 103 -13.84 -1.30 16.40
N THR A 104 -14.39 -0.10 16.48
CA THR A 104 -14.12 0.98 15.53
C THR A 104 -12.77 1.65 15.82
N ALA A 105 -11.97 1.84 14.78
CA ALA A 105 -10.74 2.62 14.75
C ALA A 105 -10.89 3.77 13.75
N THR A 106 -10.51 4.98 14.16
CA THR A 106 -10.64 6.20 13.34
C THR A 106 -9.28 6.82 13.12
N ALA A 107 -8.89 6.93 11.86
CA ALA A 107 -7.70 7.67 11.42
C ALA A 107 -8.17 9.02 10.88
N GLU A 108 -8.07 10.06 11.72
CA GLU A 108 -8.68 11.37 11.47
C GLU A 108 -8.03 12.13 10.29
N GLN A 109 -6.70 12.10 10.19
CA GLN A 109 -5.95 12.77 9.12
C GLN A 109 -6.11 12.08 7.76
N ALA A 110 -6.17 10.75 7.75
CA ALA A 110 -6.46 9.94 6.57
C ALA A 110 -7.95 10.02 6.16
N GLY A 111 -8.80 10.48 7.09
CA GLY A 111 -10.23 10.69 6.87
C GLY A 111 -11.00 9.39 6.69
N ILE A 112 -10.59 8.32 7.41
CA ILE A 112 -11.21 7.00 7.30
C ILE A 112 -11.56 6.42 8.67
N THR A 113 -12.50 5.49 8.67
CA THR A 113 -12.85 4.66 9.83
C THR A 113 -13.00 3.21 9.39
N PHE A 114 -12.52 2.28 10.21
CA PHE A 114 -12.55 0.85 9.93
C PHE A 114 -12.60 0.03 11.23
N ALA A 115 -12.79 -1.27 11.13
CA ALA A 115 -12.87 -2.16 12.28
C ALA A 115 -11.56 -2.92 12.53
N LEU A 116 -11.15 -3.00 13.80
CA LEU A 116 -10.01 -3.77 14.30
C LEU A 116 -10.46 -4.69 15.46
N PRO A 117 -9.72 -5.75 15.80
CA PRO A 117 -10.11 -6.63 16.91
C PRO A 117 -10.28 -5.86 18.25
N THR A 118 -11.23 -6.31 19.08
CA THR A 118 -11.52 -5.67 20.38
C THR A 118 -10.41 -5.83 21.42
N ASP A 119 -9.56 -6.84 21.26
CA ASP A 119 -8.41 -7.14 22.13
C ASP A 119 -7.15 -6.38 21.69
N TRP A 120 -7.31 -5.31 20.91
CA TRP A 120 -6.23 -4.42 20.51
C TRP A 120 -6.42 -3.06 21.16
N HIS A 121 -5.32 -2.44 21.59
CA HIS A 121 -5.32 -1.06 22.03
C HIS A 121 -5.09 -0.13 20.84
N ILE A 122 -5.93 0.89 20.69
CA ILE A 122 -5.84 1.90 19.62
C ILE A 122 -5.20 3.17 20.19
N TYR A 123 -4.11 3.60 19.57
CA TYR A 123 -3.40 4.84 19.82
C TYR A 123 -3.62 5.78 18.64
N SER A 124 -4.29 6.91 18.89
CA SER A 124 -4.60 7.91 17.87
C SER A 124 -4.12 9.32 18.23
N THR A 125 -3.76 9.56 19.50
CA THR A 125 -3.18 10.86 19.89
C THR A 125 -1.68 10.88 19.64
N LEU A 126 -1.03 9.71 19.80
CA LEU A 126 0.39 9.48 19.64
C LEU A 126 1.24 10.53 20.37
N ASP A 127 0.76 10.94 21.53
CA ASP A 127 1.45 11.87 22.42
C ASP A 127 2.56 11.17 23.22
N ASN A 128 3.26 11.92 24.08
CA ASN A 128 4.37 11.36 24.86
C ASN A 128 3.94 10.20 25.78
N ALA A 129 2.72 10.20 26.29
CA ALA A 129 2.23 9.15 27.18
C ALA A 129 1.97 7.87 26.38
N GLU A 130 1.24 7.98 25.26
CA GLU A 130 0.99 6.84 24.35
C GLU A 130 2.31 6.30 23.78
N ILE A 131 3.22 7.17 23.31
CA ILE A 131 4.54 6.77 22.80
C ILE A 131 5.32 5.97 23.85
N THR A 132 5.28 6.39 25.11
CA THR A 132 5.98 5.67 26.20
C THR A 132 5.38 4.29 26.43
N GLU A 133 4.05 4.18 26.40
CA GLU A 133 3.35 2.90 26.52
C GLU A 133 3.64 1.97 25.35
N ILE A 134 3.56 2.48 24.12
CA ILE A 134 3.89 1.76 22.89
C ILE A 134 5.32 1.22 22.98
N ALA A 135 6.29 2.06 23.33
CA ALA A 135 7.68 1.65 23.48
C ALA A 135 7.84 0.51 24.50
N ALA A 136 7.13 0.57 25.63
CA ALA A 136 7.16 -0.49 26.63
C ALA A 136 6.55 -1.81 26.09
N ARG A 137 5.44 -1.75 25.36
CA ARG A 137 4.76 -2.95 24.81
C ARG A 137 5.57 -3.64 23.71
N LEU A 138 6.24 -2.83 22.89
CA LEU A 138 7.09 -3.28 21.80
C LEU A 138 8.51 -3.64 22.24
N GLU A 139 8.85 -3.38 23.50
CA GLU A 139 10.23 -3.51 24.00
C GLU A 139 11.22 -2.71 23.12
N ALA A 140 10.78 -1.52 22.68
CA ALA A 140 11.48 -0.66 21.73
C ALA A 140 11.98 0.63 22.40
N ASP A 141 12.94 1.30 21.74
CA ASP A 141 13.40 2.61 22.20
C ASP A 141 12.35 3.70 21.93
N ILE A 142 12.16 4.58 22.91
CA ILE A 142 11.18 5.68 22.83
C ILE A 142 11.45 6.60 21.64
N ALA A 143 12.72 6.88 21.30
CA ALA A 143 13.04 7.76 20.18
C ALA A 143 12.71 7.09 18.83
N THR A 144 12.86 5.77 18.72
CA THR A 144 12.42 5.00 17.54
C THR A 144 10.90 5.08 17.38
N VAL A 145 10.16 4.81 18.45
CA VAL A 145 8.68 4.89 18.43
C VAL A 145 8.22 6.32 18.13
N SER A 146 8.82 7.32 18.77
CA SER A 146 8.52 8.73 18.54
C SER A 146 8.76 9.14 17.09
N SER A 147 9.88 8.73 16.50
CA SER A 147 10.19 9.03 15.10
C SER A 147 9.16 8.44 14.15
N SER A 148 8.71 7.22 14.43
CA SER A 148 7.68 6.55 13.64
C SER A 148 6.30 7.19 13.79
N ALA A 149 5.88 7.47 15.03
CA ALA A 149 4.58 8.03 15.36
C ALA A 149 4.28 9.32 14.60
N ARG A 150 5.30 10.10 14.23
CA ARG A 150 5.18 11.34 13.43
C ARG A 150 4.62 11.14 12.02
N LEU A 151 4.63 9.91 11.50
CA LEU A 151 4.10 9.55 10.19
C LEU A 151 2.72 8.90 10.27
N GLN A 152 2.28 8.54 11.49
CA GLN A 152 1.08 7.77 11.72
C GLN A 152 -0.06 8.65 12.18
N ASP A 153 -1.24 8.37 11.65
CA ASP A 153 -2.52 8.85 12.14
C ASP A 153 -3.04 7.95 13.26
N LEU A 154 -2.75 6.66 13.13
CA LEU A 154 -3.24 5.63 14.04
C LEU A 154 -2.23 4.49 14.13
N LEU A 155 -2.04 3.97 15.34
CA LEU A 155 -1.37 2.72 15.62
C LEU A 155 -2.26 1.89 16.52
N ALA A 156 -2.49 0.63 16.17
CA ALA A 156 -3.20 -0.31 17.03
C ALA A 156 -2.35 -1.55 17.27
N ILE A 157 -2.32 -2.04 18.50
CA ILE A 157 -1.45 -3.15 18.91
C ILE A 157 -2.26 -4.12 19.76
N ALA A 158 -2.19 -5.42 19.45
CA ALA A 158 -2.82 -6.50 20.19
C ALA A 158 -2.36 -6.57 21.65
N ASP A 159 -3.28 -6.74 22.60
CA ASP A 159 -3.01 -6.73 24.05
C ASP A 159 -2.01 -7.82 24.48
N SER A 160 -1.92 -8.90 23.70
CA SER A 160 -1.00 -10.01 23.96
C SER A 160 -0.39 -10.55 22.67
N ARG A 161 0.79 -11.20 22.82
CA ARG A 161 1.45 -11.87 21.71
C ARG A 161 0.67 -13.13 21.33
N ASP A 162 0.64 -13.43 20.04
CA ASP A 162 0.01 -14.63 19.52
C ASP A 162 0.82 -15.91 19.83
N GLY A 163 0.35 -17.05 19.32
CA GLY A 163 1.03 -18.34 19.50
C GLY A 163 2.45 -18.41 18.90
N ASN A 164 2.81 -17.49 18.01
CA ASN A 164 4.14 -17.38 17.40
C ASN A 164 5.00 -16.31 18.08
N GLY A 165 4.48 -15.65 19.12
CA GLY A 165 5.18 -14.61 19.85
C GLY A 165 5.12 -13.23 19.18
N LEU A 166 4.32 -13.06 18.12
CA LEU A 166 4.14 -11.76 17.47
C LEU A 166 3.10 -10.94 18.22
N LEU A 167 3.40 -9.66 18.40
CA LEU A 167 2.40 -8.67 18.78
C LEU A 167 1.77 -8.14 17.49
N GLU A 168 0.58 -8.67 17.14
CA GLU A 168 -0.15 -8.20 15.95
C GLU A 168 -0.39 -6.69 16.07
N HIS A 169 -0.30 -5.99 14.94
CA HIS A 169 -0.52 -4.55 14.92
C HIS A 169 -1.06 -4.07 13.58
N ALA A 170 -1.66 -2.89 13.61
CA ALA A 170 -2.11 -2.15 12.45
C ALA A 170 -1.63 -0.71 12.54
N THR A 171 -1.31 -0.11 11.40
CA THR A 171 -0.96 1.30 11.31
C THR A 171 -1.78 1.97 10.22
N CYS A 172 -2.00 3.27 10.34
CA CYS A 172 -2.48 4.09 9.25
C CYS A 172 -1.66 5.37 9.20
N VAL A 173 -1.15 5.72 8.01
CA VAL A 173 -0.31 6.91 7.85
C VAL A 173 -1.17 8.19 7.79
N SER A 174 -0.64 9.31 8.28
CA SER A 174 -1.37 10.59 8.32
C SER A 174 -1.56 11.23 6.94
N ILE A 175 -0.86 10.77 5.91
CA ILE A 175 -0.92 11.35 4.57
C ILE A 175 -1.93 10.62 3.69
N THR A 176 -2.75 11.39 2.99
CA THR A 176 -3.58 10.87 1.90
C THR A 176 -2.74 10.76 0.63
N ILE A 177 -2.80 9.61 -0.02
CA ILE A 177 -2.06 9.30 -1.24
C ILE A 177 -2.93 9.66 -2.46
N PRO A 178 -2.39 10.32 -3.50
CA PRO A 178 -3.17 10.63 -4.69
C PRO A 178 -3.69 9.38 -5.41
N LEU A 179 -4.85 9.48 -6.07
CA LEU A 179 -5.36 8.39 -6.92
C LEU A 179 -4.44 8.15 -8.14
N GLY A 180 -4.34 6.90 -8.57
CA GLY A 180 -3.63 6.51 -9.80
C GLY A 180 -2.10 6.45 -9.71
N VAL A 181 -1.52 6.68 -8.52
CA VAL A 181 -0.06 6.53 -8.29
C VAL A 181 0.31 5.16 -7.72
N VAL A 182 -0.70 4.37 -7.34
CA VAL A 182 -0.53 3.04 -6.74
C VAL A 182 -0.98 1.99 -7.73
N ASP A 183 -0.07 1.08 -8.07
CA ASP A 183 -0.32 -0.11 -8.87
C ASP A 183 0.45 -1.32 -8.31
N GLU A 184 0.19 -2.50 -8.88
CA GLU A 184 0.82 -3.77 -8.48
C GLU A 184 2.35 -3.73 -8.60
N GLU A 185 2.87 -3.10 -9.65
CA GLU A 185 4.31 -3.03 -9.90
C GLU A 185 5.00 -2.19 -8.83
N MET A 186 4.43 -1.03 -8.50
CA MET A 186 4.94 -0.15 -7.45
C MET A 186 4.91 -0.86 -6.08
N MET A 187 3.79 -1.49 -5.72
CA MET A 187 3.65 -2.20 -4.45
C MET A 187 4.64 -3.38 -4.35
N SER A 188 4.74 -4.20 -5.41
CA SER A 188 5.64 -5.35 -5.44
C SER A 188 7.10 -4.94 -5.41
N ARG A 189 7.45 -3.85 -6.11
CA ARG A 189 8.80 -3.28 -6.09
C ARG A 189 9.17 -2.80 -4.69
N ASN A 190 8.31 -2.04 -4.02
CA ASN A 190 8.59 -1.55 -2.67
C ASN A 190 8.85 -2.71 -1.70
N VAL A 191 7.98 -3.74 -1.71
CA VAL A 191 8.17 -4.94 -0.89
C VAL A 191 9.52 -5.60 -1.18
N THR A 192 9.89 -5.73 -2.46
CA THR A 192 11.13 -6.41 -2.86
C THR A 192 12.38 -5.58 -2.54
N GLU A 193 12.31 -4.26 -2.70
CA GLU A 193 13.40 -3.32 -2.36
C GLU A 193 13.66 -3.31 -0.84
N ASP A 194 12.62 -3.46 -0.03
CA ASP A 194 12.71 -3.64 1.43
C ASP A 194 13.12 -5.08 1.84
N GLY A 195 13.37 -5.95 0.86
CA GLY A 195 13.83 -7.33 1.05
C GLY A 195 12.73 -8.34 1.34
N GLY A 196 11.47 -7.91 1.42
CA GLY A 196 10.31 -8.77 1.60
C GLY A 196 10.04 -9.69 0.41
N THR A 197 9.19 -10.69 0.63
CA THR A 197 8.76 -11.63 -0.42
C THR A 197 7.26 -11.54 -0.62
N VAL A 198 6.84 -11.08 -1.80
CA VAL A 198 5.43 -10.99 -2.20
C VAL A 198 4.78 -12.38 -2.22
N GLU A 199 3.63 -12.52 -1.58
CA GLU A 199 2.84 -13.75 -1.60
C GLU A 199 1.56 -13.58 -2.43
N LYS A 200 0.94 -12.40 -2.35
CA LYS A 200 -0.32 -12.12 -3.02
C LYS A 200 -0.47 -10.64 -3.28
N TYR A 201 -0.93 -10.29 -4.47
CA TYR A 201 -1.53 -8.98 -4.76
C TYR A 201 -2.99 -9.18 -5.15
N SER A 202 -3.86 -8.24 -4.77
CA SER A 202 -5.25 -8.23 -5.23
C SER A 202 -5.91 -6.87 -5.08
N THR A 203 -7.09 -6.74 -5.66
CA THR A 203 -8.00 -5.62 -5.42
C THR A 203 -9.07 -6.01 -4.40
N VAL A 204 -9.67 -5.02 -3.77
CA VAL A 204 -10.77 -5.21 -2.82
C VAL A 204 -11.78 -4.08 -2.92
N GLU A 205 -13.07 -4.44 -2.87
CA GLU A 205 -14.16 -3.45 -2.90
C GLU A 205 -14.41 -2.90 -1.50
N THR A 206 -14.58 -1.58 -1.41
CA THR A 206 -14.93 -0.86 -0.18
C THR A 206 -16.14 0.04 -0.45
N ALA A 207 -16.70 0.66 0.58
CA ALA A 207 -17.77 1.65 0.40
C ALA A 207 -17.35 2.89 -0.38
N ASN A 208 -16.04 3.19 -0.41
CA ASN A 208 -15.48 4.37 -1.06
C ASN A 208 -14.90 4.07 -2.45
N GLY A 209 -15.05 2.82 -2.93
CA GLY A 209 -14.55 2.34 -4.22
C GLY A 209 -13.56 1.20 -4.08
N THR A 210 -12.95 0.82 -5.21
CA THR A 210 -11.98 -0.26 -5.29
C THR A 210 -10.62 0.19 -4.76
N GLY A 211 -10.09 -0.53 -3.76
CA GLY A 211 -8.72 -0.43 -3.29
C GLY A 211 -7.86 -1.61 -3.76
N SER A 212 -6.60 -1.61 -3.34
CA SER A 212 -5.64 -2.69 -3.57
C SER A 212 -4.91 -3.06 -2.29
N TYR A 213 -4.45 -4.31 -2.22
CA TYR A 213 -3.58 -4.76 -1.15
C TYR A 213 -2.53 -5.75 -1.66
N ILE A 214 -1.41 -5.81 -0.98
CA ILE A 214 -0.36 -6.82 -1.17
C ILE A 214 -0.06 -7.48 0.17
N ILE A 215 -0.02 -8.81 0.18
CA ILE A 215 0.42 -9.61 1.33
C ILE A 215 1.81 -10.14 1.01
N TYR A 216 2.72 -10.01 1.96
CA TYR A 216 4.11 -10.42 1.84
C TYR A 216 4.67 -10.96 3.15
N THR A 217 5.74 -11.73 3.04
CA THR A 217 6.61 -12.06 4.16
C THR A 217 7.61 -10.93 4.37
N ASP A 218 7.65 -10.36 5.57
CA ASP A 218 8.61 -9.31 5.95
C ASP A 218 9.98 -9.93 6.28
N ALA A 219 11.04 -9.39 5.68
CA ALA A 219 12.41 -9.86 5.85
C ALA A 219 13.04 -9.47 7.20
N ALA A 220 12.54 -8.41 7.84
CA ALA A 220 13.08 -7.92 9.11
C ALA A 220 12.85 -8.89 10.28
N TYR A 221 11.93 -9.85 10.15
CA TYR A 221 11.54 -10.77 11.23
C TYR A 221 11.81 -12.24 10.92
N GLU A 222 12.92 -12.53 10.25
CA GLU A 222 13.36 -13.90 9.95
C GLU A 222 12.24 -14.74 9.28
N SER A 223 11.40 -14.10 8.45
CA SER A 223 10.29 -14.69 7.69
C SER A 223 9.06 -15.16 8.48
N THR A 224 8.92 -14.76 9.75
CA THR A 224 7.79 -15.17 10.60
C THR A 224 6.58 -14.24 10.55
N VAL A 225 6.75 -13.01 10.08
CA VAL A 225 5.69 -12.00 10.01
C VAL A 225 5.11 -11.93 8.60
N LYS A 226 3.78 -11.89 8.53
CA LYS A 226 2.97 -11.72 7.34
C LYS A 226 2.34 -10.35 7.39
N THR A 227 2.71 -9.51 6.45
CA THR A 227 2.29 -8.11 6.40
C THR A 227 1.39 -7.87 5.20
N ALA A 228 0.32 -7.11 5.39
CA ALA A 228 -0.45 -6.54 4.30
C ALA A 228 -0.26 -5.03 4.26
N ASP A 229 0.04 -4.52 3.07
CA ASP A 229 -0.05 -3.10 2.76
C ASP A 229 -1.33 -2.88 1.97
N LEU A 230 -2.24 -2.05 2.49
CA LEU A 230 -3.54 -1.75 1.89
C LEU A 230 -3.59 -0.28 1.48
N TYR A 231 -3.93 -0.04 0.23
CA TYR A 231 -4.26 1.27 -0.30
C TYR A 231 -5.75 1.29 -0.56
N LEU A 232 -6.49 2.02 0.29
CA LEU A 232 -7.95 2.02 0.25
C LEU A 232 -8.49 3.44 -0.01
N PRO A 233 -9.51 3.61 -0.88
CA PRO A 233 -10.07 4.93 -1.15
C PRO A 233 -10.66 5.58 0.10
N ASN A 234 -10.38 6.87 0.29
CA ASN A 234 -11.07 7.68 1.29
C ASN A 234 -12.19 8.52 0.65
N PRO A 235 -13.16 9.00 1.43
CA PRO A 235 -14.29 9.79 0.90
C PRO A 235 -13.89 11.11 0.22
N SER A 236 -12.68 11.61 0.51
CA SER A 236 -12.14 12.87 0.00
C SER A 236 -11.49 12.75 -1.38
N GLY A 237 -11.44 11.54 -1.96
CA GLY A 237 -10.92 11.30 -3.31
C GLY A 237 -9.42 11.05 -3.39
N GLY A 238 -8.80 10.57 -2.30
CA GLY A 238 -7.47 9.98 -2.30
C GLY A 238 -7.48 8.56 -1.71
N MET A 239 -6.30 8.03 -1.39
CA MET A 239 -6.12 6.71 -0.79
C MET A 239 -5.52 6.85 0.61
N ALA A 240 -6.12 6.20 1.59
CA ALA A 240 -5.48 5.92 2.86
C ALA A 240 -4.52 4.72 2.70
N PHE A 241 -3.43 4.72 3.46
CA PHE A 241 -2.51 3.59 3.51
C PHE A 241 -2.52 2.99 4.92
N ILE A 242 -2.87 1.70 4.98
CA ILE A 242 -2.95 0.90 6.20
C ILE A 242 -1.98 -0.26 6.07
N GLN A 243 -1.21 -0.53 7.12
CA GLN A 243 -0.37 -1.72 7.22
C GLN A 243 -0.94 -2.64 8.29
N LEU A 244 -1.01 -3.94 8.02
CA LEU A 244 -1.47 -4.97 8.96
C LEU A 244 -0.41 -6.05 9.10
N SER A 245 0.01 -6.35 10.33
CA SER A 245 1.05 -7.35 10.58
C SER A 245 0.53 -8.47 11.48
N THR A 246 0.60 -9.70 10.98
CA THR A 246 0.17 -10.92 11.69
C THR A 246 1.18 -12.04 11.46
N SER A 247 0.97 -13.23 12.02
CA SER A 247 1.89 -14.36 11.85
C SER A 247 1.53 -15.30 10.69
N THR A 248 0.35 -15.16 10.07
CA THR A 248 -0.11 -16.08 9.01
C THR A 248 -0.84 -15.34 7.90
N THR A 249 -0.69 -15.82 6.66
CA THR A 249 -1.33 -15.22 5.48
C THR A 249 -2.85 -15.25 5.61
N GLU A 250 -3.41 -16.32 6.17
CA GLU A 250 -4.85 -16.47 6.40
C GLU A 250 -5.38 -15.44 7.40
N ARG A 251 -4.66 -15.22 8.50
CA ARG A 251 -5.02 -14.21 9.51
C ARG A 251 -4.88 -12.79 8.94
N THR A 252 -3.81 -12.53 8.21
CA THR A 252 -3.63 -11.25 7.51
C THR A 252 -4.77 -11.00 6.52
N GLN A 253 -5.16 -11.99 5.72
CA GLN A 253 -6.29 -11.89 4.79
C GLN A 253 -7.62 -11.62 5.51
N GLN A 254 -7.87 -12.29 6.64
CA GLN A 254 -9.08 -12.05 7.44
C GLN A 254 -9.17 -10.59 7.92
N LEU A 255 -8.05 -10.01 8.35
CA LEU A 255 -8.02 -8.60 8.73
C LEU A 255 -8.21 -7.68 7.53
N VAL A 256 -7.58 -7.97 6.38
CA VAL A 256 -7.80 -7.23 5.12
C VAL A 256 -9.29 -7.19 4.76
N ASP A 257 -9.96 -8.35 4.76
CA ASP A 257 -11.37 -8.46 4.41
C ASP A 257 -12.25 -7.67 5.37
N THR A 258 -11.93 -7.72 6.68
CA THR A 258 -12.70 -6.99 7.69
C THR A 258 -12.52 -5.49 7.58
N VAL A 259 -11.28 -5.01 7.41
CA VAL A 259 -10.97 -3.60 7.22
C VAL A 259 -11.67 -3.07 5.98
N ALA A 260 -11.57 -3.77 4.84
CA ALA A 260 -12.21 -3.34 3.60
C ALA A 260 -13.75 -3.32 3.68
N ALA A 261 -14.36 -4.34 4.30
CA ALA A 261 -15.81 -4.41 4.46
C ALA A 261 -16.38 -3.33 5.40
N THR A 262 -15.57 -2.86 6.34
CA THR A 262 -15.98 -1.87 7.35
C THR A 262 -15.48 -0.46 7.06
N LEU A 263 -14.63 -0.28 6.04
CA LEU A 263 -14.09 1.02 5.66
C LEU A 263 -15.21 2.01 5.32
N ARG A 264 -15.04 3.23 5.85
CA ARG A 264 -15.85 4.41 5.60
C ARG A 264 -14.94 5.62 5.49
#